data_AF-A0AAZ3RED6-F1
#
_entry.id   AF-A0AAZ3RED6-F1
#
_cell.length_a   1.000
_cell.length_b   1.000
_cell.length_c   1.000
_cell.angle_alpha   90.00
_cell.angle_beta   90.00
_cell.angle_gamma   90.00
#
_symmetry.space_group_name_H-M   'P 1'
#
loop_
_entity.id
_entity.type
_entity.pdbx_description
1 polymer ?
#
loop_
_entity_poly.entity_id
_entity_poly.type
_entity_poly.pdbx_seq_one_letter_code
_entity_poly.pdbx_strand_id
1 'polypeptide(L)'
;GWLARIGGQRDAWFVVDKDITTGEVFVGPTTNHPALFRDEVRTDRFHWITEDPPTELIQTKMECLFRFIHQMPQMSHDTLGPDTVCKEV
;
A
#
# COMPACT_ATOMS: atom_id res chain seq x y z
N GLY A 1 4.03 1.24 -8.22
CA GLY A 1 5.03 0.19 -8.51
C GLY A 1 6.32 0.81 -8.99
N TRP A 2 7.43 0.09 -8.86
CA TRP A 2 8.74 0.49 -9.38
C TRP A 2 8.88 0.10 -10.85
N LEU A 3 9.61 0.87 -11.67
CA LEU A 3 9.89 0.50 -13.05
C LEU A 3 10.81 -0.73 -13.10
N ALA A 4 10.40 -1.76 -13.84
CA ALA A 4 11.20 -2.94 -14.14
C ALA A 4 12.00 -2.71 -15.42
N ARG A 5 13.33 -2.72 -15.31
CA ARG A 5 14.24 -2.59 -16.46
C ARG A 5 14.43 -3.95 -17.13
N ILE A 6 13.54 -4.27 -18.06
CA ILE A 6 13.58 -5.53 -18.82
C ILE A 6 14.23 -5.28 -20.19
N GLY A 7 15.38 -5.92 -20.44
CA GLY A 7 16.09 -5.79 -21.71
C GLY A 7 15.25 -6.29 -22.89
N GLY A 8 15.30 -5.59 -24.02
CA GLY A 8 14.58 -5.97 -25.24
C GLY A 8 13.08 -5.63 -25.26
N GLN A 9 12.54 -5.07 -24.17
CA GLN A 9 11.15 -4.60 -24.15
C GLN A 9 11.04 -3.16 -24.63
N ARG A 10 10.07 -2.90 -25.52
CA ARG A 10 9.79 -1.55 -26.04
C ARG A 10 9.05 -0.69 -25.03
N ASP A 11 8.05 -1.29 -24.38
CA ASP A 11 7.17 -0.59 -23.46
C ASP A 11 7.69 -0.65 -22.03
N ALA A 12 7.24 0.30 -21.20
CA ALA A 12 7.55 0.32 -19.78
C ALA A 12 6.83 -0.82 -19.03
N TRP A 13 7.59 -1.56 -18.25
CA TRP A 13 7.10 -2.59 -17.34
C TRP A 13 7.29 -2.14 -15.90
N PHE A 14 6.35 -2.52 -15.04
CA PHE A 14 6.36 -2.15 -13.63
C PHE A 14 6.29 -3.40 -12.77
N VAL A 15 6.99 -3.39 -11.64
CA VAL A 15 6.83 -4.41 -10.61
C VAL A 15 5.44 -4.24 -10.00
N VAL A 16 4.63 -5.30 -10.11
CA VAL A 16 3.26 -5.35 -9.60
C VAL A 16 3.14 -6.18 -8.32
N ASP A 17 4.07 -7.11 -8.11
CA ASP A 17 4.13 -7.92 -6.90
C ASP A 17 5.51 -8.55 -6.70
N LYS A 18 5.77 -9.02 -5.48
CA LYS A 18 6.98 -9.77 -5.10
C LYS A 18 6.60 -10.89 -4.14
N ASP A 19 7.06 -12.10 -4.42
CA ASP A 19 6.98 -13.20 -3.47
C ASP A 19 8.36 -13.38 -2.81
N ILE A 20 8.47 -12.95 -1.55
CA ILE A 20 9.72 -13.05 -0.78
C ILE A 20 10.07 -14.50 -0.39
N THR A 21 9.10 -15.42 -0.43
CA THR A 21 9.30 -16.83 -0.08
C THR A 21 9.98 -17.58 -1.22
N THR A 22 9.53 -17.34 -2.45
CA THR A 22 10.07 -17.97 -3.67
C THR A 22 11.18 -17.13 -4.32
N GLY A 23 11.22 -15.83 -4.03
CA GLY A 23 12.10 -14.86 -4.69
C GLY A 23 11.58 -14.39 -6.05
N GLU A 24 10.33 -14.70 -6.41
CA GLU A 24 9.73 -14.31 -7.68
C GLU A 24 9.33 -12.83 -7.69
N VAL A 25 9.51 -12.18 -8.84
CA VAL A 25 9.11 -10.78 -9.06
C VAL A 25 8.14 -10.74 -10.23
N PHE A 26 6.91 -10.30 -9.95
CA PHE A 26 5.87 -10.18 -10.95
C PHE A 26 5.90 -8.78 -11.56
N VAL A 27 5.82 -8.72 -12.88
CA VAL A 27 5.85 -7.48 -13.66
C VAL A 27 4.64 -7.38 -14.57
N GLY A 28 4.09 -6.17 -14.70
CA GLY A 28 2.96 -5.86 -15.57
C GLY A 28 3.26 -4.68 -16.49
N PRO A 29 2.64 -4.61 -17.69
CA PRO A 29 2.82 -3.50 -18.61
C PRO A 29 2.00 -2.29 -18.18
N THR A 30 2.45 -1.09 -18.57
CA THR A 30 1.76 0.20 -18.36
C THR A 30 1.65 0.67 -16.90
N THR A 31 1.41 1.97 -16.71
CA THR A 31 1.25 2.57 -15.38
C THR A 31 -0.12 2.32 -14.73
N ASN A 32 -1.12 1.89 -15.51
CA ASN A 32 -2.50 1.67 -15.05
C ASN A 32 -2.86 0.19 -14.97
N HIS A 33 -1.87 -0.69 -14.86
CA HIS A 33 -2.10 -2.10 -14.67
C HIS A 33 -2.94 -2.35 -13.40
N PRO A 34 -4.03 -3.13 -13.43
CA PRO A 34 -4.90 -3.34 -12.26
C PRO A 34 -4.14 -3.84 -11.03
N ALA A 35 -3.14 -4.71 -11.22
CA ALA A 35 -2.30 -5.21 -10.13
C ALA A 35 -1.33 -4.17 -9.52
N LEU A 36 -1.32 -2.91 -9.97
CA LEU A 36 -0.62 -1.81 -9.29
C LEU A 36 -1.47 -1.15 -8.20
N PHE A 37 -2.77 -1.42 -8.17
CA PHE A 37 -3.71 -0.85 -7.22
C PHE A 37 -4.07 -1.88 -6.14
N ARG A 38 -4.41 -1.39 -4.95
CA ARG A 38 -4.89 -2.17 -3.80
C ARG A 38 -5.98 -1.35 -3.13
N ASP A 39 -7.07 -2.03 -2.75
CA ASP A 39 -8.19 -1.41 -2.06
C ASP A 39 -7.98 -1.39 -0.54
N GLU A 40 -7.10 -2.24 -0.04
CA GLU A 40 -6.76 -2.31 1.37
C GLU A 40 -5.25 -2.29 1.56
N VAL A 41 -4.83 -1.58 2.59
CA VAL A 41 -3.48 -1.66 3.14
C VAL A 41 -3.57 -2.09 4.57
N ARG A 42 -2.57 -2.83 4.99
CA ARG A 42 -2.42 -3.32 6.33
C ARG A 42 -1.24 -2.53 6.94
N THR A 43 -1.12 -2.43 8.27
CA THR A 43 0.13 -1.96 8.93
C THR A 43 0.26 -2.58 10.32
N ASP A 44 1.49 -2.71 10.85
CA ASP A 44 1.73 -3.49 12.06
C ASP A 44 1.31 -2.66 13.26
N ARG A 45 2.24 -1.84 13.76
CA ARG A 45 1.98 -0.93 14.87
C ARG A 45 1.81 0.49 14.35
N PHE A 46 0.67 1.09 14.65
CA PHE A 46 0.50 2.53 14.51
C PHE A 46 1.30 3.29 15.56
N HIS A 47 1.93 4.37 15.12
CA HIS A 47 2.56 5.34 16.00
C HIS A 47 1.66 6.56 16.11
N TRP A 48 1.07 6.74 17.29
CA TRP A 48 0.15 7.85 17.57
C TRP A 48 0.91 9.04 18.13
N ILE A 49 0.53 10.24 17.69
CA ILE A 49 1.07 11.49 18.26
C ILE A 49 0.64 11.61 19.74
N THR A 50 -0.56 11.13 20.08
CA THR A 50 -1.16 11.20 21.41
C THR A 50 -0.76 10.06 22.35
N GLU A 51 0.33 9.33 22.07
CA GLU A 51 0.75 8.06 22.70
C GLU A 51 -0.26 6.91 22.53
N ASP A 52 -1.53 7.14 22.84
CA ASP A 52 -2.65 6.21 22.72
C ASP A 52 -3.43 6.37 21.41
N PRO A 53 -4.03 5.28 20.88
CA PRO A 53 -4.95 5.35 19.75
C PRO A 53 -6.22 6.14 20.09
N PRO A 54 -6.86 6.79 19.11
CA PRO A 54 -8.17 7.39 19.28
C PRO A 54 -9.17 6.36 19.80
N THR A 55 -9.98 6.73 20.81
CA THR A 55 -10.96 5.83 21.45
C THR A 55 -11.92 5.20 20.43
N GLU A 56 -12.30 5.95 19.39
CA GLU A 56 -13.15 5.47 18.31
C GLU A 56 -12.53 4.27 17.57
N LEU A 57 -11.22 4.30 17.32
CA LEU A 57 -10.50 3.23 16.64
C LEU A 57 -10.34 1.96 17.51
N ILE A 58 -10.39 2.11 18.83
CA ILE A 58 -10.36 0.97 19.76
C ILE A 58 -11.66 0.16 19.66
N GLN A 59 -12.78 0.83 19.39
CA GLN A 59 -14.11 0.22 19.42
C GLN A 59 -14.62 -0.16 18.03
N THR A 60 -14.26 0.60 17.00
CA THR A 60 -14.79 0.47 15.66
C THR A 60 -13.80 1.05 14.64
N LYS A 61 -14.29 1.33 13.43
CA LYS A 61 -13.54 1.97 12.39
C LYS A 61 -13.60 3.50 12.47
N MET A 62 -12.55 4.18 12.01
CA MET A 62 -12.46 5.63 11.96
C MET A 62 -12.22 6.10 10.52
N GLU A 63 -13.04 7.04 10.07
CA GLU A 63 -12.82 7.74 8.80
C GLU A 63 -11.66 8.74 8.94
N CYS A 64 -10.70 8.67 8.03
CA CYS A 64 -9.53 9.53 8.09
C CYS A 64 -8.95 9.88 6.71
N LEU A 65 -8.08 10.88 6.72
CA LEU A 65 -7.24 11.22 5.59
C LEU A 65 -5.88 10.56 5.77
N PHE A 66 -5.40 9.90 4.73
CA PHE A 66 -4.11 9.21 4.80
C PHE A 66 -3.29 9.43 3.52
N ARG A 67 -1.99 9.13 3.63
CA ARG A 67 -1.01 9.29 2.56
C ARG A 67 -0.08 8.08 2.54
N PHE A 68 -0.01 7.37 1.42
CA PHE A 68 0.91 6.23 1.25
C PHE A 68 2.37 6.66 1.05
N ILE A 69 2.61 7.71 0.27
CA ILE A 69 3.95 8.19 -0.07
C ILE A 69 4.03 9.68 0.21
N HIS A 70 5.11 10.13 0.87
CA HIS A 70 5.32 11.52 1.27
C HIS A 70 4.98 12.56 0.18
N GLN A 71 5.33 12.27 -1.08
CA GLN A 71 5.13 13.17 -2.22
C GLN A 71 3.80 13.00 -2.97
N MET A 72 2.86 12.18 -2.48
CA MET A 72 1.56 12.08 -3.14
C MET A 72 0.80 13.42 -3.11
N PRO A 73 0.08 13.82 -4.16
CA PRO A 73 -0.53 15.16 -4.20
C PRO A 73 -1.82 15.27 -3.37
N GLN A 74 -2.47 14.15 -3.02
CA GLN A 74 -3.77 14.15 -2.34
C GLN A 74 -3.79 13.14 -1.20
N MET A 75 -4.47 13.50 -0.12
CA MET A 75 -4.81 12.54 0.94
C MET A 75 -6.10 11.83 0.53
N SER A 76 -6.06 10.52 0.45
CA SER A 76 -7.24 9.69 0.19
C SER A 76 -8.07 9.58 1.47
N HIS A 77 -9.40 9.56 1.31
CA HIS A 77 -10.34 9.23 2.39
C HIS A 77 -10.36 7.71 2.52
N ASP A 78 -10.21 7.21 3.74
CA ASP A 78 -10.21 5.77 4.02
C ASP A 78 -10.69 5.46 5.44
N THR A 79 -11.06 4.21 5.62
CA THR A 79 -11.62 3.67 6.83
C THR A 79 -10.57 2.82 7.56
N LEU A 80 -10.00 3.34 8.65
CA LEU A 80 -9.09 2.57 9.51
C LEU A 80 -9.89 1.66 10.44
N GLY A 81 -9.58 0.36 10.53
CA GLY A 81 -10.28 -0.59 11.41
C GLY A 81 -9.41 -1.21 12.50
N PRO A 82 -10.03 -1.85 13.51
CA PRO A 82 -9.31 -2.46 14.64
C PRO A 82 -8.51 -3.71 14.23
N ASP A 83 -8.92 -4.39 13.13
CA ASP A 83 -8.26 -5.57 12.55
C ASP A 83 -7.45 -5.25 11.29
N THR A 84 -7.11 -3.99 11.05
CA THR A 84 -6.23 -3.60 9.94
C THR A 84 -4.78 -4.01 10.27
N VAL A 85 -4.52 -5.31 10.24
CA VAL A 85 -3.24 -5.94 10.60
C VAL A 85 -2.33 -6.06 9.37
N CYS A 86 -1.24 -5.27 9.33
CA CYS A 86 0.10 -5.80 9.00
C CYS A 86 0.21 -7.16 8.37
N LYS A 87 0.27 -7.27 7.04
CA LYS A 87 1.29 -8.17 6.48
C LYS A 87 2.27 -7.35 5.64
N GLU A 88 3.53 -7.43 6.06
CA GLU A 88 4.70 -6.92 5.36
C GLU A 88 4.68 -7.37 3.89
N VAL A 89 4.97 -6.44 2.97
CA VAL A 89 5.30 -6.72 1.57
C VAL A 89 6.79 -6.53 1.39
#